data_AF-A0A257GGJ0-F1
#
_entry.id   AF-A0A257GGJ0-F1
#
_cell.length_a   1.000
_cell.length_b   1.000
_cell.length_c   1.000
_cell.angle_alpha   90.00
_cell.angle_beta   90.00
_cell.angle_gamma   90.00
#
_symmetry.space_group_name_H-M   'P 1'
#
loop_
_entity.id
_entity.type
_entity.pdbx_description
1 polymer ?
#
loop_
_entity_poly.entity_id
_entity_poly.type
_entity_poly.pdbx_seq_one_letter_code
_entity_poly.pdbx_strand_id
1 'polypeptide(L)'
;MWSDSESNVDYLNYSEVSEMIVDILSDDAMLPTSIGIYGTWGVGKSSLLKLIAADLEHEKYLIVNFDAWLYQDFDEAKSALMTVIAKNLYAAAPEGFKVQAANVYRRLNKLKAMGVVLDVGAMAMGIPTLGGITKGLGAVQNLFSGQGNADDINALREGAAEGRERAAGLLAPNEIRNPPEEIDAFRNEFASLLESIDRRLVVFVDNLDRCLPGNTISTLEAMRLFLGNPP
;
A
#
# COMPACT_ATOMS: atom_id res chain seq x y z
N MET A 1 -26.71 14.37 10.00
CA MET A 1 -25.96 13.24 9.43
C MET A 1 -26.17 12.07 10.36
N TRP A 2 -26.81 11.00 9.91
CA TRP A 2 -26.85 9.75 10.68
C TRP A 2 -25.46 9.14 10.67
N SER A 3 -24.97 8.70 11.84
CA SER A 3 -23.68 8.01 11.92
C SER A 3 -23.89 6.61 11.37
N ASP A 4 -23.30 6.35 10.20
CA ASP A 4 -23.09 4.99 9.73
C ASP A 4 -22.16 4.32 10.75
N SER A 5 -22.67 3.31 11.46
CA SER A 5 -21.96 2.61 12.53
C SER A 5 -22.00 1.14 12.20
N GLU A 6 -20.89 0.65 11.69
CA GLU A 6 -20.69 -0.77 11.43
C GLU A 6 -20.87 -1.57 12.72
N SER A 7 -21.62 -2.66 12.64
CA SER A 7 -22.03 -3.46 13.80
C SER A 7 -21.29 -4.79 13.83
N ASN A 8 -20.94 -5.24 15.05
CA ASN A 8 -20.41 -6.59 15.29
C ASN A 8 -21.53 -7.63 15.51
N VAL A 9 -22.79 -7.24 15.33
CA VAL A 9 -23.96 -8.12 15.45
C VAL A 9 -24.54 -8.31 14.06
N ASP A 10 -24.73 -9.57 13.65
CA ASP A 10 -25.27 -9.88 12.34
C ASP A 10 -26.77 -9.59 12.26
N TYR A 11 -27.11 -8.38 11.80
CA TYR A 11 -28.48 -7.98 11.52
C TYR A 11 -28.92 -8.29 10.08
N LEU A 12 -27.99 -8.71 9.22
CA LEU A 12 -28.22 -8.87 7.77
C LEU A 12 -28.17 -10.34 7.33
N ASN A 13 -28.05 -11.27 8.28
CA ASN A 13 -27.92 -12.70 8.06
C ASN A 13 -26.72 -13.04 7.17
N TYR A 14 -25.61 -12.33 7.37
CA TYR A 14 -24.33 -12.55 6.70
C TYR A 14 -23.45 -13.62 7.34
N SER A 15 -23.81 -14.17 8.49
CA SER A 15 -23.05 -15.24 9.15
C SER A 15 -22.78 -16.44 8.23
N GLU A 16 -23.75 -16.87 7.41
CA GLU A 16 -23.52 -17.98 6.47
C GLU A 16 -22.43 -17.64 5.42
N VAL A 17 -22.40 -16.39 4.96
CA VAL A 17 -21.41 -15.92 3.98
C VAL A 17 -20.05 -15.71 4.65
N SER A 18 -20.01 -15.18 5.88
CA SER A 18 -18.76 -15.02 6.62
C SER A 18 -18.12 -16.37 6.92
N GLU A 19 -18.89 -17.35 7.39
CA GLU A 19 -18.44 -18.72 7.66
C GLU A 19 -17.81 -19.37 6.41
N MET A 20 -18.47 -19.29 5.25
CA MET A 20 -17.91 -19.81 3.99
C MET A 20 -16.58 -19.13 3.62
N ILE A 21 -16.45 -17.82 3.83
CA ILE A 21 -15.21 -17.09 3.57
C ILE A 21 -14.13 -17.51 4.57
N VAL A 22 -14.47 -17.69 5.84
CA VAL A 22 -13.56 -18.16 6.88
C VAL A 22 -13.04 -19.55 6.57
N ASP A 23 -13.89 -20.47 6.09
CA ASP A 23 -13.48 -21.80 5.67
C ASP A 23 -12.46 -21.75 4.53
N ILE A 24 -12.72 -20.95 3.49
CA ILE A 24 -11.77 -20.72 2.39
C ILE A 24 -10.46 -20.13 2.90
N LEU A 25 -10.53 -19.14 3.79
CA LEU A 25 -9.36 -18.48 4.37
C LEU A 25 -8.60 -19.35 5.37
N SER A 26 -9.20 -20.45 5.84
CA SER A 26 -8.62 -21.43 6.77
C SER A 26 -7.97 -22.62 6.07
N ASP A 27 -8.30 -22.88 4.81
CA ASP A 27 -7.73 -23.97 4.00
C ASP A 27 -6.35 -23.58 3.42
N ASP A 28 -5.31 -24.33 3.80
CA ASP A 28 -3.94 -24.15 3.27
C ASP A 28 -3.86 -24.48 1.77
N ALA A 29 -4.70 -25.40 1.28
CA ALA A 29 -4.68 -25.82 -0.12
C ALA A 29 -5.18 -24.74 -1.09
N MET A 30 -5.85 -23.69 -0.58
CA MET A 30 -6.34 -22.58 -1.40
C MET A 30 -5.34 -21.42 -1.48
N LEU A 31 -4.30 -21.39 -0.65
CA LEU A 31 -3.37 -20.27 -0.60
C LEU A 31 -2.41 -20.22 -1.80
N PRO A 32 -2.02 -19.01 -2.26
CA PRO A 32 -2.55 -17.70 -1.86
C PRO A 32 -3.94 -17.41 -2.47
N THR A 33 -4.88 -16.95 -1.66
CA THR A 33 -6.26 -16.62 -2.09
C THR A 33 -6.52 -15.12 -2.06
N SER A 34 -7.20 -14.59 -3.07
CA SER A 34 -7.76 -13.23 -3.05
C SER A 34 -9.27 -13.30 -3.26
N ILE A 35 -10.04 -12.72 -2.33
CA ILE A 35 -11.51 -12.73 -2.36
C ILE A 35 -12.01 -11.30 -2.56
N GLY A 36 -12.83 -11.09 -3.58
CA GLY A 36 -13.48 -9.80 -3.85
C GLY A 36 -14.92 -9.80 -3.33
N ILE A 37 -15.26 -8.85 -2.47
CA ILE A 37 -16.63 -8.66 -1.96
C ILE A 37 -17.28 -7.50 -2.72
N TYR A 38 -18.32 -7.80 -3.48
CA TYR A 38 -19.03 -6.82 -4.30
C TYR A 38 -20.49 -6.68 -3.86
N GLY A 39 -21.01 -5.46 -3.91
CA GLY A 39 -22.38 -5.15 -3.52
C GLY A 39 -22.65 -3.66 -3.57
N THR A 40 -23.93 -3.28 -3.63
CA THR A 40 -24.35 -1.88 -3.68
C THR A 40 -23.99 -1.11 -2.39
N TRP A 41 -24.15 0.21 -2.41
CA TRP A 41 -23.89 1.01 -1.22
C TRP A 41 -24.93 0.73 -0.12
N GLY A 42 -24.48 0.66 1.14
CA GLY A 42 -25.35 0.39 2.30
C GLY A 42 -25.75 -1.07 2.52
N VAL A 43 -25.28 -2.02 1.70
CA VAL A 43 -25.60 -3.45 1.93
C VAL A 43 -24.83 -4.09 3.06
N GLY A 44 -23.85 -3.42 3.68
CA GLY A 44 -23.10 -3.97 4.82
C GLY A 44 -21.82 -4.74 4.46
N LYS A 45 -21.15 -4.40 3.35
CA LYS A 45 -19.84 -4.99 2.98
C LYS A 45 -18.80 -4.86 4.10
N SER A 46 -18.65 -3.65 4.66
CA SER A 46 -17.72 -3.40 5.78
C SER A 46 -18.14 -4.15 7.05
N SER A 47 -19.44 -4.33 7.29
CA SER A 47 -19.95 -5.19 8.36
C SER A 47 -19.58 -6.66 8.13
N LEU A 48 -19.71 -7.19 6.92
CA LEU A 48 -19.28 -8.53 6.56
C LEU A 48 -17.77 -8.71 6.76
N LEU A 49 -16.94 -7.74 6.33
CA LEU A 49 -15.49 -7.76 6.59
C LEU A 49 -15.17 -7.82 8.08
N LYS A 50 -15.91 -7.08 8.91
CA LYS A 50 -15.77 -7.13 10.38
C LYS A 50 -16.17 -8.47 10.99
N LEU A 51 -17.24 -9.09 10.50
CA LEU A 51 -17.65 -10.43 10.95
C LEU A 51 -16.55 -11.45 10.62
N ILE A 52 -16.06 -11.46 9.38
CA ILE A 52 -14.95 -12.36 8.98
C ILE A 52 -13.71 -12.10 9.84
N ALA A 53 -13.35 -10.83 10.10
CA ALA A 53 -12.21 -10.49 10.94
C ALA A 53 -12.37 -10.98 12.39
N ALA A 54 -13.57 -10.88 12.96
CA ALA A 54 -13.90 -11.36 14.30
C ALA A 54 -13.84 -12.90 14.38
N ASP A 55 -14.37 -13.59 13.37
CA ASP A 55 -14.35 -15.05 13.28
C ASP A 55 -12.92 -15.60 13.09
N LEU A 56 -12.03 -14.81 12.50
CA LEU A 56 -10.60 -15.11 12.35
C LEU A 56 -9.75 -14.64 13.53
N GLU A 57 -10.31 -14.04 14.59
CA GLU A 57 -9.56 -13.48 15.71
C GLU A 57 -9.01 -14.59 16.66
N HIS A 58 -8.11 -15.38 16.11
CA HIS A 58 -7.38 -16.49 16.74
C HIS A 58 -5.87 -16.28 16.60
N GLU A 59 -5.06 -16.88 17.47
CA GLU A 59 -3.60 -16.74 17.44
C GLU A 59 -2.99 -17.17 16.08
N LYS A 60 -3.69 -18.03 15.32
CA LYS A 60 -3.27 -18.53 14.00
C LYS A 60 -3.21 -17.45 12.90
N TYR A 61 -3.94 -16.34 13.02
CA TYR A 61 -4.05 -15.34 11.95
C TYR A 61 -3.41 -14.01 12.33
N LEU A 62 -2.68 -13.40 11.41
CA LEU A 62 -2.25 -12.01 11.50
C LEU A 62 -3.16 -11.15 10.63
N ILE A 63 -4.09 -10.44 11.27
CA ILE A 63 -5.07 -9.60 10.59
C ILE A 63 -4.49 -8.21 10.34
N VAL A 64 -4.54 -7.75 9.08
CA VAL A 64 -4.15 -6.40 8.68
C VAL A 64 -5.34 -5.72 8.00
N ASN A 65 -5.86 -4.67 8.64
CA ASN A 65 -6.93 -3.85 8.07
C ASN A 65 -6.33 -2.65 7.32
N PHE A 66 -6.79 -2.42 6.09
CA PHE A 66 -6.39 -1.30 5.26
C PHE A 66 -7.63 -0.65 4.61
N ASP A 67 -7.90 0.59 4.96
CA ASP A 67 -8.91 1.40 4.26
C ASP A 67 -8.22 2.14 3.11
N ALA A 68 -8.53 1.75 1.86
CA ALA A 68 -7.89 2.33 0.69
C ALA A 68 -8.25 3.82 0.50
N TRP A 69 -9.43 4.23 0.94
CA TRP A 69 -9.93 5.58 0.76
C TRP A 69 -9.23 6.58 1.69
N LEU A 70 -8.88 6.17 2.92
CA LEU A 70 -8.05 6.99 3.83
C LEU A 70 -6.71 7.40 3.22
N TYR A 71 -6.16 6.57 2.33
CA TYR A 71 -4.89 6.81 1.66
C TYR A 71 -5.04 7.34 0.23
N GLN A 72 -6.25 7.73 -0.19
CA GLN A 72 -6.51 8.18 -1.55
C GLN A 72 -5.73 9.47 -1.90
N ASP A 73 -5.62 10.38 -0.94
CA ASP A 73 -4.97 11.68 -1.16
C ASP A 73 -3.46 11.63 -0.92
N PHE A 74 -2.91 10.47 -0.53
CA PHE A 74 -1.48 10.25 -0.40
C PHE A 74 -0.88 9.79 -1.73
N ASP A 75 0.35 10.25 -2.01
CA ASP A 75 0.99 10.15 -3.34
C ASP A 75 1.07 8.71 -3.89
N GLU A 76 1.05 7.65 -3.06
CA GLU A 76 1.09 6.27 -3.55
C GLU A 76 0.29 5.29 -2.66
N ALA A 77 -0.92 4.91 -3.08
CA ALA A 77 -1.75 3.89 -2.40
C ALA A 77 -1.02 2.53 -2.23
N LYS A 78 -0.24 2.12 -3.25
CA LYS A 78 0.65 0.95 -3.19
C LYS A 78 1.62 1.01 -2.02
N SER A 79 2.30 2.14 -1.88
CA SER A 79 3.27 2.40 -0.83
C SER A 79 2.62 2.48 0.55
N ALA A 80 1.39 2.98 0.65
CA ALA A 80 0.62 3.02 1.88
C ALA A 80 0.27 1.60 2.36
N LEU A 81 -0.33 0.77 1.49
CA LEU A 81 -0.67 -0.62 1.82
C LEU A 81 0.56 -1.39 2.29
N MET A 82 1.68 -1.26 1.57
CA MET A 82 2.93 -1.95 1.92
C MET A 82 3.49 -1.51 3.26
N THR A 83 3.41 -0.21 3.58
CA THR A 83 3.86 0.29 4.88
C THR A 83 2.98 -0.22 6.01
N VAL A 84 1.66 -0.30 5.80
CA VAL A 84 0.73 -0.85 6.80
C VAL A 84 1.01 -2.32 7.06
N ILE A 85 1.20 -3.13 6.01
CA ILE A 85 1.55 -4.55 6.14
C ILE A 85 2.91 -4.70 6.86
N ALA A 86 3.95 -3.98 6.40
CA ALA A 86 5.28 -4.07 7.01
C ALA A 86 5.28 -3.67 8.50
N LYS A 87 4.50 -2.67 8.90
CA LYS A 87 4.34 -2.27 10.31
C LYS A 87 3.70 -3.37 11.14
N ASN A 88 2.64 -4.02 10.63
CA ASN A 88 1.98 -5.12 11.33
C ASN A 88 2.88 -6.34 11.44
N LEU A 89 3.64 -6.67 10.38
CA LEU A 89 4.64 -7.72 10.44
C LEU A 89 5.76 -7.41 11.44
N TYR A 90 6.24 -6.17 11.48
CA TYR A 90 7.22 -5.77 12.48
C TYR A 90 6.69 -5.91 13.91
N ALA A 91 5.43 -5.52 14.15
CA ALA A 91 4.80 -5.68 15.45
C ALA A 91 4.66 -7.16 15.84
N ALA A 92 4.23 -8.01 14.91
CA ALA A 92 4.00 -9.44 15.12
C ALA A 92 5.27 -10.29 15.11
N ALA A 93 6.38 -9.79 14.54
CA ALA A 93 7.63 -10.52 14.45
C ALA A 93 8.16 -10.91 15.85
N PRO A 94 8.58 -12.18 16.05
CA PRO A 94 9.27 -12.58 17.28
C PRO A 94 10.56 -11.76 17.48
N GLU A 95 11.04 -11.65 18.73
CA GLU A 95 12.22 -10.84 19.07
C GLU A 95 13.46 -11.18 18.22
N GLY A 96 13.68 -12.47 17.92
CA GLY A 96 14.79 -12.92 17.06
C GLY A 96 14.72 -12.43 15.61
N PHE A 97 13.55 -12.00 15.14
CA PHE A 97 13.28 -11.61 13.75
C PHE A 97 12.99 -10.11 13.58
N LYS A 98 13.07 -9.30 14.66
CA LYS A 98 12.84 -7.84 14.59
C LYS A 98 13.79 -7.13 13.62
N VAL A 99 15.04 -7.59 13.53
CA VAL A 99 16.02 -7.04 12.58
C VAL A 99 15.60 -7.32 11.14
N GLN A 100 15.15 -8.54 10.84
CA GLN A 100 14.63 -8.91 9.53
C GLN A 100 13.37 -8.11 9.19
N ALA A 101 12.47 -7.93 10.15
CA ALA A 101 11.29 -7.09 9.95
C ALA A 101 11.65 -5.62 9.69
N ALA A 102 12.67 -5.08 10.37
CA ALA A 102 13.18 -3.74 10.10
C ALA A 102 13.82 -3.63 8.70
N ASN A 103 14.45 -4.70 8.20
CA ASN A 103 15.00 -4.72 6.85
C ASN A 103 13.91 -4.69 5.77
N VAL A 104 12.80 -5.40 5.95
CA VAL A 104 11.63 -5.30 5.06
C VAL A 104 11.19 -3.84 4.94
N TYR A 105 11.09 -3.13 6.07
CA TYR A 105 10.77 -1.70 6.07
C TYR A 105 11.83 -0.84 5.37
N ARG A 106 13.12 -1.11 5.61
CA ARG A 106 14.23 -0.38 4.98
C ARG A 106 14.22 -0.54 3.46
N ARG A 107 14.01 -1.75 2.96
CA ARG A 107 13.93 -2.05 1.52
C ARG A 107 12.74 -1.38 0.87
N LEU A 108 11.58 -1.41 1.54
CA LEU A 108 10.41 -0.68 1.07
C LEU A 108 10.70 0.81 0.90
N ASN A 109 11.36 1.45 1.88
CA ASN A 109 11.74 2.86 1.77
C ASN A 109 12.79 3.12 0.68
N LYS A 110 13.71 2.17 0.47
CA LYS A 110 14.71 2.24 -0.62
C LYS A 110 14.03 2.21 -1.99
N LEU A 111 13.06 1.32 -2.19
CA LEU A 111 12.27 1.25 -3.42
C LEU A 111 11.49 2.55 -3.66
N LYS A 112 10.87 3.12 -2.63
CA LYS A 112 10.20 4.43 -2.71
C LYS A 112 11.16 5.54 -3.12
N ALA A 113 12.30 5.65 -2.43
CA ALA A 113 13.31 6.66 -2.74
C ALA A 113 13.85 6.52 -4.17
N MET A 114 14.01 5.28 -4.66
CA MET A 114 14.44 5.01 -6.02
C MET A 114 13.41 5.47 -7.05
N GLY A 115 12.12 5.24 -6.82
CA GLY A 115 11.04 5.77 -7.66
C GLY A 115 11.10 7.30 -7.79
N VAL A 116 11.29 7.99 -6.67
CA VAL A 116 11.47 9.46 -6.64
C VAL A 116 12.67 9.91 -7.47
N VAL A 117 13.82 9.25 -7.29
CA VAL A 117 15.05 9.60 -8.01
C VAL A 117 14.88 9.40 -9.53
N LEU A 118 14.25 8.29 -9.94
CA LEU A 118 13.98 8.00 -11.34
C LEU A 118 13.03 9.03 -11.97
N ASP A 119 11.96 9.40 -11.26
CA ASP A 119 11.00 10.39 -11.72
C ASP A 119 11.64 11.78 -11.90
N VAL A 120 12.43 12.22 -10.92
CA VAL A 120 13.17 13.49 -11.00
C VAL A 120 14.18 13.47 -12.15
N GLY A 121 14.90 12.37 -12.35
CA GLY A 121 15.84 12.20 -13.45
C GLY A 121 15.16 12.25 -14.82
N ALA A 122 14.05 11.54 -14.98
CA ALA A 122 13.25 11.54 -16.21
C ALA A 122 12.69 12.94 -16.52
N MET A 123 12.18 13.64 -15.51
CA MET A 123 11.69 15.01 -15.63
C MET A 123 12.81 15.98 -16.05
N ALA A 124 14.01 15.86 -15.47
CA ALA A 124 15.17 16.65 -15.87
C ALA A 124 15.61 16.39 -17.31
N MET A 125 15.33 15.20 -17.85
CA MET A 125 15.55 14.82 -19.25
C MET A 125 14.38 15.17 -20.18
N GLY A 126 13.33 15.86 -19.68
CA GLY A 126 12.17 16.25 -20.47
C GLY A 126 11.22 15.10 -20.84
N ILE A 127 11.33 13.95 -20.18
CA ILE A 127 10.46 12.80 -20.38
C ILE A 127 9.25 12.93 -19.44
N PRO A 128 8.00 12.97 -19.96
CA PRO A 128 6.81 13.02 -19.12
C PRO A 128 6.67 11.71 -18.32
N THR A 129 6.66 11.81 -17.00
CA THR A 129 6.45 10.66 -16.11
C THR A 129 4.94 10.45 -15.88
N LEU A 130 4.45 9.26 -16.22
CA LEU A 130 3.03 8.89 -16.06
C LEU A 130 2.79 8.30 -14.67
N GLY A 131 2.70 9.19 -13.66
CA GLY A 131 2.19 8.88 -12.32
C GLY A 131 3.25 8.44 -11.31
N GLY A 132 3.45 9.26 -10.27
CA GLY A 132 4.30 8.92 -9.14
C GLY A 132 4.21 9.94 -8.01
N ILE A 133 4.83 11.12 -8.17
CA ILE A 133 5.07 12.04 -7.03
C ILE A 133 4.67 13.51 -7.36
N THR A 134 4.01 13.74 -8.48
CA THR A 134 3.95 15.06 -9.13
C THR A 134 2.62 15.80 -9.01
N LYS A 135 1.69 15.43 -8.13
CA LYS A 135 0.47 16.27 -7.93
C LYS A 135 0.77 17.66 -7.34
N GLY A 136 2.00 17.91 -6.88
CA GLY A 136 2.52 19.27 -6.62
C GLY A 136 2.87 20.10 -7.88
N LEU A 137 2.75 19.53 -9.09
CA LEU A 137 2.99 20.19 -10.40
C LEU A 137 1.78 20.97 -10.93
N GLY A 138 0.86 21.46 -10.08
CA GLY A 138 -0.14 22.43 -10.52
C GLY A 138 0.49 23.67 -11.20
N ALA A 139 1.75 23.98 -10.86
CA ALA A 139 2.55 25.03 -11.50
C ALA A 139 3.07 24.66 -12.91
N VAL A 140 3.28 23.37 -13.23
CA VAL A 140 3.87 22.96 -14.51
C VAL A 140 2.82 22.75 -15.61
N GLN A 141 1.57 22.50 -15.25
CA GLN A 141 0.47 22.50 -16.22
C GLN A 141 0.28 23.90 -16.86
N ASN A 142 0.55 24.98 -16.10
CA ASN A 142 0.54 26.37 -16.60
C ASN A 142 1.75 26.72 -17.48
N LEU A 143 2.86 26.00 -17.33
CA LEU A 143 4.06 26.17 -18.18
C LEU A 143 3.87 25.49 -19.53
N PHE A 144 3.24 24.31 -19.57
CA PHE A 144 2.90 23.63 -20.84
C PHE A 144 1.79 24.33 -21.64
N SER A 145 0.93 25.12 -21.00
CA SER A 145 -0.07 25.96 -21.68
C SER A 145 0.48 27.30 -22.18
N GLY A 146 1.78 27.58 -21.96
CA GLY A 146 2.46 28.77 -22.50
C GLY A 146 2.16 30.09 -21.79
N GLN A 147 1.71 30.07 -20.52
CA GLN A 147 1.34 31.26 -19.74
C GLN A 147 2.25 31.51 -18.52
N GLY A 148 3.57 31.31 -18.63
CA GLY A 148 4.48 31.51 -17.50
C GLY A 148 4.71 33.00 -17.15
N ASN A 149 4.36 33.42 -15.92
CA ASN A 149 4.72 34.71 -15.34
C ASN A 149 5.93 34.58 -14.38
N ALA A 150 6.50 35.72 -13.94
CA ALA A 150 7.67 35.74 -13.06
C ALA A 150 7.45 35.03 -11.70
N ASP A 151 6.20 34.97 -11.23
CA ASP A 151 5.82 34.29 -10.00
C ASP A 151 5.93 32.76 -10.13
N ASP A 152 5.70 32.20 -11.32
CA ASP A 152 5.84 30.75 -11.59
C ASP A 152 7.31 30.30 -11.51
N ILE A 153 8.25 31.17 -11.90
CA ILE A 153 9.70 30.91 -11.84
C ILE A 153 10.20 30.90 -10.39
N ASN A 154 9.65 31.75 -9.53
CA ASN A 154 10.00 31.78 -8.11
C ASN A 154 9.42 30.57 -7.38
N ALA A 155 8.16 30.20 -7.65
CA ALA A 155 7.55 28.98 -7.12
C ALA A 155 8.29 27.71 -7.56
N LEU A 156 8.80 27.68 -8.81
CA LEU A 156 9.69 26.62 -9.30
C LEU A 156 11.00 26.53 -8.51
N ARG A 157 11.63 27.67 -8.18
CA ARG A 157 12.89 27.71 -7.42
C ARG A 157 12.70 27.28 -5.98
N GLU A 158 11.61 27.70 -5.34
CA GLU A 158 11.27 27.28 -3.98
C GLU A 158 10.89 25.80 -3.94
N GLY A 159 10.06 25.32 -4.86
CA GLY A 159 9.72 23.90 -4.99
C GLY A 159 10.93 23.01 -5.32
N ALA A 160 11.86 23.49 -6.15
CA ALA A 160 13.11 22.79 -6.43
C ALA A 160 14.08 22.79 -5.23
N ALA A 161 14.09 23.86 -4.43
CA ALA A 161 14.87 23.93 -3.20
C ALA A 161 14.33 22.99 -2.12
N GLU A 162 13.00 22.97 -1.91
CA GLU A 162 12.35 22.03 -1.00
C GLU A 162 12.50 20.57 -1.47
N GLY A 163 12.38 20.33 -2.78
CA GLY A 163 12.58 19.01 -3.39
C GLY A 163 14.02 18.53 -3.21
N ARG A 164 15.02 19.42 -3.34
CA ARG A 164 16.43 19.11 -3.05
C ARG A 164 16.65 18.79 -1.59
N GLU A 165 16.03 19.50 -0.66
CA GLU A 165 16.20 19.26 0.77
C GLU A 165 15.58 17.91 1.20
N ARG A 166 14.38 17.61 0.69
CA ARG A 166 13.73 16.30 0.89
C ARG A 166 14.50 15.16 0.22
N ALA A 167 15.09 15.37 -0.95
CA ALA A 167 15.92 14.39 -1.64
C ALA A 167 17.30 14.20 -0.99
N ALA A 168 17.93 15.27 -0.49
CA ALA A 168 19.24 15.21 0.17
C ALA A 168 19.21 14.37 1.45
N GLY A 169 18.10 14.34 2.18
CA GLY A 169 17.90 13.47 3.35
C GLY A 169 17.73 11.98 3.03
N LEU A 170 17.50 11.61 1.76
CA LEU A 170 17.24 10.23 1.33
C LEU A 170 18.43 9.60 0.58
N LEU A 171 19.47 10.38 0.26
CA LEU A 171 20.57 9.97 -0.60
C LEU A 171 21.81 9.57 0.24
N ALA A 172 21.86 8.31 0.65
CA ALA A 172 23.15 7.66 0.95
C ALA A 172 23.75 7.14 -0.37
N PRO A 173 24.94 7.61 -0.80
CA PRO A 173 25.41 7.47 -2.18
C PRO A 173 25.95 6.09 -2.60
N ASN A 174 25.70 5.00 -1.86
CA ASN A 174 26.54 3.80 -2.02
C ASN A 174 25.87 2.43 -2.21
N GLU A 175 24.59 2.32 -2.58
CA GLU A 175 24.03 1.02 -2.99
C GLU A 175 22.80 1.15 -3.92
N ILE A 176 22.91 1.76 -5.10
CA ILE A 176 21.84 1.59 -6.11
C ILE A 176 22.04 0.23 -6.75
N ARG A 177 21.50 -0.82 -6.14
CA ARG A 177 21.17 -2.07 -6.86
C ARG A 177 20.08 -1.76 -7.89
N ASN A 178 20.03 -2.53 -8.97
CA ASN A 178 19.01 -2.32 -10.00
C ASN A 178 17.59 -2.51 -9.41
N PRO A 179 16.57 -1.72 -9.83
CA PRO A 179 15.22 -1.80 -9.27
C PRO A 179 14.62 -3.23 -9.19
N PRO A 180 14.81 -4.10 -10.20
CA PRO A 180 14.33 -5.49 -10.12
C PRO A 180 14.97 -6.30 -8.99
N GLU A 181 16.28 -6.13 -8.77
CA GLU A 181 17.02 -6.85 -7.72
C GLU A 181 16.56 -6.46 -6.31
N GLU A 182 16.19 -5.19 -6.10
CA GLU A 182 15.64 -4.74 -4.81
C GLU A 182 14.22 -5.26 -4.59
N ILE A 183 13.41 -5.38 -5.64
CA ILE A 183 12.07 -6.00 -5.57
C ILE A 183 12.20 -7.47 -5.17
N ASP A 184 13.10 -8.22 -5.80
CA ASP A 184 13.33 -9.63 -5.48
C ASP A 184 13.91 -9.82 -4.08
N ALA A 185 14.87 -8.99 -3.69
CA ALA A 185 15.43 -9.03 -2.33
C ALA A 185 14.38 -8.69 -1.27
N PHE A 186 13.50 -7.71 -1.54
CA PHE A 186 12.37 -7.41 -0.67
C PHE A 186 11.42 -8.61 -0.55
N ARG A 187 11.04 -9.22 -1.68
CA ARG A 187 10.12 -10.38 -1.70
C ARG A 187 10.67 -11.55 -0.90
N ASN A 188 11.95 -11.88 -1.07
CA ASN A 188 12.58 -12.97 -0.33
C ASN A 188 12.61 -12.70 1.18
N GLU A 189 12.94 -11.48 1.58
CA GLU A 189 12.99 -11.11 3.00
C GLU A 189 11.61 -11.06 3.64
N PHE A 190 10.61 -10.61 2.87
CA PHE A 190 9.20 -10.63 3.24
C PHE A 190 8.66 -12.06 3.42
N ALA A 191 8.93 -12.96 2.47
CA ALA A 191 8.53 -14.36 2.54
C ALA A 191 9.13 -15.08 3.76
N SER A 192 10.44 -14.94 3.95
CA SER A 192 11.11 -15.54 5.12
C SER A 192 10.61 -14.94 6.44
N LEU A 193 10.21 -13.66 6.46
CA LEU A 193 9.61 -13.06 7.65
C LEU A 193 8.23 -13.65 7.93
N LEU A 194 7.41 -13.88 6.89
CA LEU A 194 6.11 -14.53 7.04
C LEU A 194 6.24 -15.94 7.64
N GLU A 195 7.21 -16.73 7.15
CA GLU A 195 7.51 -18.06 7.70
C GLU A 195 7.90 -17.98 9.19
N SER A 196 8.65 -16.95 9.59
CA SER A 196 9.10 -16.79 10.99
C SER A 196 8.01 -16.39 11.98
N ILE A 197 6.91 -15.79 11.51
CA ILE A 197 5.82 -15.30 12.35
C ILE A 197 4.87 -16.45 12.74
N ASP A 198 4.88 -17.58 12.02
CA ASP A 198 4.02 -18.75 12.24
C ASP A 198 2.53 -18.40 12.35
N ARG A 199 2.09 -17.39 11.60
CA ARG A 199 0.69 -16.95 11.51
C ARG A 199 0.33 -16.68 10.06
N ARG A 200 -0.90 -17.02 9.68
CA ARG A 200 -1.42 -16.74 8.34
C ARG A 200 -1.77 -15.26 8.22
N LEU A 201 -1.11 -14.55 7.30
CA LEU A 201 -1.41 -13.16 7.01
C LEU A 201 -2.74 -13.05 6.24
N VAL A 202 -3.70 -12.30 6.80
CA VAL A 202 -4.96 -11.95 6.14
C VAL A 202 -5.04 -10.43 6.05
N VAL A 203 -5.13 -9.91 4.82
CA VAL A 203 -5.16 -8.47 4.56
C VAL A 203 -6.56 -8.09 4.08
N PHE A 204 -7.30 -7.34 4.90
CA PHE A 204 -8.57 -6.76 4.53
C PHE A 204 -8.36 -5.40 3.88
N VAL A 205 -8.88 -5.23 2.67
CA VAL A 205 -8.85 -3.97 1.93
C VAL A 205 -10.29 -3.46 1.77
N ASP A 206 -10.64 -2.39 2.47
CA ASP A 206 -11.98 -1.79 2.42
C ASP A 206 -12.00 -0.47 1.62
N ASN A 207 -13.20 -0.01 1.25
CA ASN A 207 -13.48 1.23 0.53
C ASN A 207 -12.73 1.41 -0.80
N LEU A 208 -12.30 0.30 -1.42
CA LEU A 208 -11.61 0.31 -2.71
C LEU A 208 -12.46 0.88 -3.85
N ASP A 209 -13.78 0.72 -3.77
CA ASP A 209 -14.77 1.27 -4.70
C ASP A 209 -14.93 2.79 -4.60
N ARG A 210 -14.44 3.41 -3.51
CA ARG A 210 -14.47 4.86 -3.30
C ARG A 210 -13.20 5.56 -3.81
N CYS A 211 -12.15 4.80 -4.12
CA CYS A 211 -10.90 5.32 -4.62
C CYS A 211 -10.99 5.85 -6.05
N LEU A 212 -10.15 6.83 -6.38
CA LEU A 212 -9.89 7.21 -7.76
C LEU A 212 -9.32 6.02 -8.55
N PRO A 213 -9.62 5.88 -9.87
CA PRO A 213 -9.19 4.73 -10.67
C PRO A 213 -7.69 4.41 -10.58
N GLY A 214 -6.83 5.44 -10.58
CA GLY A 214 -5.38 5.25 -10.45
C GLY A 214 -4.97 4.62 -9.12
N ASN A 215 -5.63 4.99 -8.02
CA ASN A 215 -5.35 4.44 -6.70
C ASN A 215 -5.90 3.04 -6.54
N THR A 216 -7.08 2.75 -7.10
CA THR A 216 -7.63 1.40 -7.15
C THR A 216 -6.67 0.45 -7.87
N ILE A 217 -6.19 0.85 -9.06
CA ILE A 217 -5.21 0.06 -9.83
C ILE A 217 -3.91 -0.09 -9.04
N SER A 218 -3.38 1.00 -8.48
CA SER A 218 -2.15 0.97 -7.67
C SER A 218 -2.25 0.03 -6.47
N THR A 219 -3.39 0.00 -5.79
CA THR A 219 -3.66 -0.91 -4.67
C THR A 219 -3.72 -2.37 -5.13
N LEU A 220 -4.41 -2.67 -6.23
CA LEU A 220 -4.50 -4.02 -6.79
C LEU A 220 -3.14 -4.51 -7.31
N GLU A 221 -2.35 -3.63 -7.93
CA GLU A 221 -0.97 -3.94 -8.33
C GLU A 221 -0.09 -4.24 -7.12
N ALA A 222 -0.27 -3.53 -6.01
CA ALA A 222 0.43 -3.82 -4.76
C ALA A 222 0.07 -5.23 -4.27
N MET A 223 -1.21 -5.57 -4.22
CA MET A 223 -1.66 -6.91 -3.83
C MET A 223 -1.03 -7.98 -4.75
N ARG A 224 -1.06 -7.79 -6.07
CA ARG A 224 -0.44 -8.73 -7.01
C ARG A 224 1.08 -8.85 -6.84
N LEU A 225 1.77 -7.72 -6.71
CA LEU A 225 3.23 -7.68 -6.67
C LEU A 225 3.77 -8.34 -5.40
N PHE A 226 3.04 -8.25 -4.29
CA PHE A 226 3.54 -8.58 -2.96
C PHE A 226 2.82 -9.76 -2.28
N LEU A 227 1.57 -10.05 -2.64
CA LEU A 227 0.79 -11.16 -2.09
C LEU A 227 0.53 -12.28 -3.14
N GLY A 228 0.82 -12.01 -4.42
CA GLY A 228 0.51 -12.94 -5.51
C GLY A 228 1.44 -14.15 -5.62
N ASN A 229 2.68 -14.05 -5.12
CA ASN A 229 3.67 -15.13 -5.14
C ASN A 229 4.51 -15.15 -3.85
N PRO A 230 3.98 -15.56 -2.68
CA PRO A 230 4.84 -16.14 -1.65
C PRO A 230 5.34 -17.51 -2.16
N PRO A 231 6.59 -17.92 -1.85
CA PRO A 231 7.13 -19.22 -2.22
C PRO A 231 6.30 -20.39 -1.66
#